data_AF-A0A6J6PA18-F1
#
_entry.id   AF-A0A6J6PA18-F1
#
_cell.length_a   1.000
_cell.length_b   1.000
_cell.length_c   1.000
_cell.angle_alpha   90.00
_cell.angle_beta   90.00
_cell.angle_gamma   90.00
#
_symmetry.space_group_name_H-M   'P 1'
#
loop_
_entity.id
_entity.type
_entity.pdbx_description
1 polymer ?
#
loop_
_entity_poly.entity_id
_entity_poly.type
_entity_poly.pdbx_seq_one_letter_code
_entity_poly.pdbx_strand_id
1 'polypeptide(L)'
;MAPLGGISSCLQLIEKVSIPIVVSSALESSVGISAGVALAAQLPKKNESPLPFGLGTVALLEGDVVINPLLPVDGKIKVEKVNVDLGKLKKYSVSDSRKKWWHQRITDIYNLGPL
;
A
#
# COMPACT_ATOMS: atom_id res chain seq x y z
N MET A 1 2.91 -2.18 -5.05
CA MET A 1 3.00 -3.40 -4.20
C MET A 1 1.96 -4.43 -4.63
N ALA A 2 0.66 -4.12 -4.54
CA ALA A 2 -0.42 -5.09 -4.82
C ALA A 2 -0.32 -5.82 -6.17
N PRO A 3 0.01 -5.17 -7.31
CA PRO A 3 0.10 -5.87 -8.60
C PRO A 3 1.25 -6.88 -8.71
N LEU A 4 2.28 -6.74 -7.87
CA LEU A 4 3.47 -7.58 -7.90
C LEU A 4 3.41 -8.73 -6.88
N GLY A 5 2.28 -8.91 -6.19
CA GLY A 5 2.09 -10.06 -5.30
C GLY A 5 2.79 -9.96 -3.95
N GLY A 6 3.01 -8.74 -3.43
CA GLY A 6 3.52 -8.54 -2.07
C GLY A 6 4.99 -8.17 -1.98
N ILE A 7 5.44 -7.86 -0.75
CA ILE A 7 6.80 -7.38 -0.47
C ILE A 7 7.85 -8.41 -0.91
N SER A 8 7.68 -9.69 -0.55
CA SER A 8 8.64 -10.75 -0.89
C SER A 8 8.83 -10.88 -2.40
N SER A 9 7.73 -10.93 -3.17
CA SER A 9 7.75 -11.00 -4.62
C SER A 9 8.39 -9.75 -5.26
N CYS A 10 8.12 -8.55 -4.71
CA CYS A 10 8.81 -7.33 -5.12
C CYS A 10 10.32 -7.43 -4.90
N LEU A 11 10.78 -7.88 -3.73
CA LEU A 11 12.20 -7.99 -3.41
C LEU A 11 12.92 -8.97 -4.35
N GLN A 12 12.31 -10.12 -4.64
CA GLN A 12 12.83 -11.08 -5.61
C GLN A 12 12.97 -10.48 -7.02
N LEU A 13 12.03 -9.64 -7.44
CA LEU A 13 12.13 -8.93 -8.73
C LEU A 13 13.25 -7.88 -8.70
N ILE A 14 13.38 -7.13 -7.61
CA ILE A 14 14.40 -6.11 -7.41
C ILE A 14 15.82 -6.69 -7.40
N GLU A 15 16.00 -7.96 -7.05
CA GLU A 15 17.29 -8.66 -7.17
C GLU A 15 17.68 -8.98 -8.61
N LYS A 16 16.72 -9.04 -9.53
CA LYS A 16 16.94 -9.44 -10.93
C LYS A 16 17.17 -8.28 -11.88
N VAL A 17 17.12 -7.04 -11.39
CA VAL A 17 17.20 -5.83 -12.22
C VAL A 17 18.34 -4.93 -11.76
N SER A 18 18.99 -4.30 -12.75
CA SER A 18 20.16 -3.43 -12.54
C SER A 18 19.83 -1.95 -12.79
N ILE A 19 18.56 -1.57 -12.63
CA ILE A 19 18.07 -0.20 -12.85
C ILE A 19 17.62 0.43 -11.53
N PRO A 20 17.61 1.77 -11.43
CA PRO A 20 17.09 2.45 -10.25
C PRO A 20 15.63 2.08 -9.97
N ILE A 21 15.28 1.91 -8.69
CA ILE A 21 13.96 1.44 -8.26
C ILE A 21 13.23 2.55 -7.51
N VAL A 22 11.95 2.73 -7.87
CA VAL A 22 11.01 3.58 -7.14
C VAL A 22 9.76 2.77 -6.75
N VAL A 23 9.21 3.07 -5.58
CA VAL A 23 7.93 2.52 -5.13
C VAL A 23 6.83 3.54 -5.38
N SER A 24 5.74 3.11 -6.01
CA SER A 24 4.51 3.87 -6.12
C SER A 24 3.36 3.14 -5.44
N SER A 25 2.42 3.93 -4.94
CA SER A 25 1.09 3.50 -4.50
C SER A 25 0.13 3.34 -5.69
N ALA A 26 -1.00 2.71 -5.43
CA ALA A 26 -2.17 2.57 -6.29
C ALA A 26 -3.41 3.25 -5.66
N LEU A 27 -3.21 4.39 -4.98
CA LEU A 27 -4.24 5.16 -4.28
C LEU A 27 -4.94 4.38 -3.15
N GLU A 28 -4.18 3.61 -2.38
CA GLU A 28 -4.69 2.88 -1.23
C GLU A 28 -4.90 3.79 -0.01
N SER A 29 -5.72 3.32 0.95
CA SER A 29 -5.74 3.87 2.30
C SER A 29 -4.39 3.64 3.01
N SER A 30 -4.21 4.20 4.22
CA SER A 30 -2.96 3.99 4.98
C SER A 30 -2.63 2.52 5.25
N VAL A 31 -3.62 1.63 5.23
CA VAL A 31 -3.42 0.17 5.33
C VAL A 31 -2.58 -0.34 4.16
N GLY A 32 -2.95 0.01 2.92
CA GLY A 32 -2.18 -0.39 1.74
C GLY A 32 -0.86 0.36 1.62
N ILE A 33 -0.86 1.66 1.92
CA ILE A 33 0.35 2.51 1.89
C ILE A 33 1.42 1.99 2.85
N SER A 34 1.05 1.49 4.03
CA SER A 34 2.01 0.92 4.98
C SER A 34 2.86 -0.21 4.38
N ALA A 35 2.30 -1.01 3.46
CA ALA A 35 3.04 -2.06 2.77
C ALA A 35 4.02 -1.48 1.74
N GLY A 36 3.63 -0.41 1.05
CA GLY A 36 4.51 0.35 0.16
C GLY A 36 5.65 1.02 0.92
N VAL A 37 5.37 1.61 2.08
CA VAL A 37 6.35 2.22 2.99
C VAL A 37 7.33 1.16 3.52
N ALA A 38 6.82 -0.02 3.92
CA ALA A 38 7.66 -1.12 4.39
C ALA A 38 8.60 -1.66 3.30
N LEU A 39 8.13 -1.74 2.05
CA LEU A 39 9.00 -2.08 0.91
C LEU A 39 10.04 -0.99 0.68
N ALA A 40 9.61 0.27 0.59
CA ALA A 40 10.47 1.43 0.37
C ALA A 40 11.59 1.55 1.42
N ALA A 41 11.32 1.23 2.68
CA ALA A 41 12.31 1.25 3.76
C ALA A 41 13.45 0.21 3.58
N GLN A 42 13.26 -0.81 2.74
CA GLN A 42 14.26 -1.85 2.47
C GLN A 42 15.12 -1.55 1.22
N LEU A 43 14.70 -0.60 0.39
CA LEU A 43 15.39 -0.19 -0.85
C LEU A 43 16.56 0.82 -0.74
N PRO A 44 16.78 1.60 0.34
CA PRO A 44 17.73 2.73 0.31
C PRO A 44 19.19 2.37 0.01
N LYS A 45 19.55 1.09 -0.03
CA LYS A 45 20.91 0.63 -0.36
C LYS A 45 21.13 0.28 -1.85
N LYS A 46 20.08 0.29 -2.69
CA LYS A 46 20.17 -0.15 -4.09
C LYS A 46 20.29 1.00 -5.11
N ASN A 47 19.83 2.20 -4.79
CA ASN A 47 19.95 3.35 -5.68
C ASN A 47 21.23 4.12 -5.37
N GLU A 48 21.96 4.55 -6.40
CA GLU A 48 23.17 5.38 -6.26
C GLU A 48 22.89 6.76 -5.63
N SER A 49 21.63 7.23 -5.70
CA SER A 49 21.16 8.49 -5.12
C SER A 49 19.72 8.33 -4.58
N PRO A 50 19.31 9.11 -3.56
CA PRO A 50 17.93 9.09 -3.07
C PRO A 50 16.93 9.48 -4.17
N LEU A 51 15.96 8.61 -4.45
CA LEU A 51 14.85 8.87 -5.35
C LEU A 51 13.55 9.03 -4.54
N PRO A 52 12.68 10.00 -4.87
CA PRO A 52 11.39 10.14 -4.21
C PRO A 52 10.46 8.97 -4.56
N PHE A 53 9.70 8.51 -3.57
CA PHE A 53 8.69 7.46 -3.75
C PHE A 53 7.28 8.06 -3.83
N GLY A 54 6.43 7.49 -4.68
CA GLY A 54 5.04 7.90 -4.93
C GLY A 54 4.06 7.38 -3.87
N LEU A 55 4.35 7.63 -2.59
CA LEU A 55 3.59 7.06 -1.45
C LEU A 55 2.71 8.08 -0.70
N GLY A 56 2.77 9.36 -1.04
CA GLY A 56 2.00 10.42 -0.39
C GLY A 56 0.54 10.52 -0.80
N THR A 57 -0.06 9.45 -1.31
CA THR A 57 -1.39 9.49 -1.98
C THR A 57 -2.57 9.40 -1.04
N VAL A 58 -2.38 9.09 0.24
CA VAL A 58 -3.44 9.20 1.27
C VAL A 58 -4.01 10.62 1.29
N ALA A 59 -3.19 11.64 1.04
CA ALA A 59 -3.60 13.04 0.98
C ALA A 59 -4.58 13.37 -0.15
N LEU A 60 -4.75 12.47 -1.13
CA LEU A 60 -5.69 12.62 -2.24
C LEU A 60 -7.08 12.05 -1.93
N LEU A 61 -7.22 11.30 -0.84
CA LEU A 61 -8.48 10.67 -0.43
C LEU A 61 -9.27 11.62 0.47
N GLU A 62 -10.61 11.55 0.42
CA GLU A 62 -11.50 12.30 1.31
C GLU A 62 -11.27 11.93 2.79
N GLY A 63 -10.81 10.72 3.05
CA GLY A 63 -10.40 10.30 4.38
C GLY A 63 -9.80 8.91 4.40
N ASP A 64 -9.60 8.42 5.62
CA ASP A 64 -8.82 7.22 5.89
C ASP A 64 -9.42 6.42 7.06
N VAL A 65 -9.03 5.16 7.17
CA VAL A 65 -9.64 4.18 8.10
C VAL A 65 -8.77 3.88 9.31
N VAL A 66 -7.64 4.57 9.48
CA VAL A 66 -6.70 4.33 10.59
C VAL A 66 -6.74 5.48 11.61
N ILE A 67 -6.27 5.21 12.83
CA ILE A 67 -6.20 6.22 13.90
C ILE A 67 -5.30 7.39 13.46
N ASN A 68 -4.10 7.06 12.98
CA ASN A 68 -3.09 8.01 12.50
C ASN A 68 -2.79 7.79 11.01
N PRO A 69 -3.36 8.59 10.09
CA PRO A 69 -3.09 8.48 8.66
C PRO A 69 -1.60 8.67 8.31
N LEU A 70 -1.10 7.90 7.35
CA LEU A 70 0.27 7.98 6.83
C LEU A 70 0.41 9.14 5.84
N LEU A 71 0.27 10.36 6.35
CA LEU A 71 0.48 11.58 5.57
C LEU A 71 1.98 11.94 5.53
N PRO A 72 2.48 12.46 4.39
CA PRO A 72 3.82 13.01 4.33
C PRO A 72 3.96 14.24 5.23
N VAL A 73 5.07 14.31 5.98
CA VAL A 73 5.51 15.50 6.74
C VAL A 73 6.96 15.75 6.33
N ASP A 74 7.25 16.98 5.88
CA ASP A 74 8.57 17.39 5.39
C ASP A 74 9.17 16.41 4.34
N GLY A 75 8.32 15.97 3.41
CA GLY A 75 8.69 15.04 2.33
C GLY A 75 8.96 13.60 2.79
N LYS A 76 8.62 13.24 4.04
CA LYS A 76 8.87 11.91 4.62
C LYS A 76 7.57 11.30 5.13
N ILE A 77 7.49 9.97 5.08
CA ILE A 77 6.40 9.19 5.67
C ILE A 77 6.98 8.29 6.76
N LYS A 78 6.28 8.18 7.89
CA LYS A 78 6.70 7.32 9.00
C LYS A 78 6.60 5.85 8.63
N VAL A 79 7.62 5.07 9.00
CA VAL A 79 7.59 3.61 8.90
C VAL A 79 7.00 3.06 10.19
N GLU A 80 5.70 2.80 10.19
CA GLU A 80 4.99 2.29 11.36
C GLU A 80 3.86 1.32 11.00
N LYS A 81 3.49 0.48 11.96
CA LYS A 81 2.27 -0.31 11.86
C LYS A 81 1.08 0.62 12.04
N VAL A 82 0.12 0.51 11.14
CA VAL A 82 -1.13 1.27 11.23
C VAL A 82 -2.16 0.52 12.06
N ASN A 83 -2.94 1.26 12.83
CA ASN A 83 -4.05 0.71 13.62
C ASN A 83 -5.38 1.18 13.01
N VAL A 84 -6.23 0.24 12.61
CA VAL A 84 -7.55 0.55 12.04
C VAL A 84 -8.47 1.11 13.13
N ASP A 85 -9.12 2.21 12.82
CA ASP A 85 -10.16 2.82 13.64
C ASP A 85 -11.52 2.29 13.19
N LEU A 86 -12.20 1.53 14.05
CA LEU A 86 -13.49 0.91 13.72
C LEU A 86 -14.60 1.94 13.48
N GLY A 87 -14.53 3.11 14.11
CA GLY A 87 -15.46 4.21 13.90
C GLY A 87 -15.29 4.82 12.50
N LYS A 88 -14.05 5.08 12.09
CA LYS A 88 -13.74 5.55 10.72
C LYS A 88 -14.05 4.48 9.67
N LEU A 89 -13.73 3.22 9.94
CA LEU A 89 -14.08 2.11 9.05
C LEU A 89 -15.60 2.03 8.84
N LYS A 90 -16.39 2.19 9.92
CA LYS A 90 -17.86 2.25 9.83
C LYS A 90 -18.33 3.48 9.04
N LYS A 91 -17.72 4.65 9.27
CA LYS A 91 -18.02 5.89 8.54
C LYS A 91 -17.84 5.74 7.03
N TYR A 92 -16.74 5.12 6.60
CA TYR A 92 -16.40 4.92 5.19
C TYR A 92 -16.91 3.56 4.64
N SER A 93 -17.82 2.90 5.34
CA SER A 93 -18.38 1.63 4.89
C SER A 93 -19.27 1.81 3.67
N VAL A 94 -19.16 0.88 2.73
CA VAL A 94 -20.05 0.78 1.57
C VAL A 94 -21.35 0.06 1.94
N SER A 95 -22.35 0.11 1.07
CA SER A 95 -23.60 -0.65 1.23
C SER A 95 -23.33 -2.16 1.34
N ASP A 96 -24.24 -2.90 1.96
CA ASP A 96 -24.13 -4.36 2.09
C ASP A 96 -24.04 -5.08 0.73
N SER A 97 -24.77 -4.59 -0.28
CA SER A 97 -24.67 -5.14 -1.64
C SER A 97 -23.27 -4.97 -2.22
N ARG A 98 -22.64 -3.80 -2.01
CA ARG A 98 -21.28 -3.54 -2.47
C ARG A 98 -20.25 -4.34 -1.67
N LYS A 99 -20.46 -4.52 -0.38
CA LYS A 99 -19.62 -5.37 0.49
C LYS A 99 -19.66 -6.83 0.01
N LYS A 100 -20.85 -7.37 -0.25
CA LYS A 100 -21.03 -8.72 -0.83
C LYS A 100 -20.30 -8.86 -2.16
N TRP A 101 -20.43 -7.86 -3.04
CA TRP A 101 -19.70 -7.84 -4.33
C TRP A 101 -18.18 -7.91 -4.15
N TRP A 102 -17.61 -7.11 -3.24
CA TRP A 102 -16.17 -7.16 -2.95
C TRP A 102 -15.71 -8.50 -2.38
N HIS A 103 -16.49 -9.10 -1.47
CA HIS A 103 -16.20 -10.43 -0.93
C HIS A 103 -16.25 -11.53 -2.00
N GLN A 104 -17.21 -11.46 -2.92
CA GLN A 104 -17.26 -12.42 -4.03
C GLN A 104 -16.05 -12.26 -4.93
N ARG A 105 -15.72 -11.02 -5.32
CA ARG A 105 -14.57 -10.74 -6.19
C ARG A 105 -13.24 -11.26 -5.63
N ILE A 106 -12.99 -11.07 -4.33
CA ILE A 106 -11.75 -11.61 -3.72
C ILE A 106 -11.77 -13.14 -3.66
N THR A 107 -12.95 -13.75 -3.45
CA THR A 107 -13.12 -15.21 -3.49
C THR A 107 -12.84 -15.75 -4.88
N ASP A 108 -13.38 -15.11 -5.92
CA ASP A 108 -13.16 -15.50 -7.32
C ASP A 108 -11.67 -15.42 -7.69
N ILE A 109 -10.99 -14.33 -7.32
CA ILE A 109 -9.55 -14.15 -7.56
C ILE A 109 -8.75 -15.22 -6.81
N TYR A 110 -9.08 -15.50 -5.55
CA TYR A 110 -8.39 -16.53 -4.76
C TYR A 110 -8.54 -17.92 -5.38
N ASN A 111 -9.73 -18.24 -5.91
CA ASN A 111 -10.02 -19.52 -6.53
C ASN A 111 -9.31 -19.74 -7.88
N LEU A 112 -8.79 -18.69 -8.53
CA LEU A 112 -7.93 -18.85 -9.71
C LEU A 112 -6.58 -19.51 -9.36
N GLY A 113 -6.23 -19.56 -8.07
CA GLY A 113 -4.95 -20.10 -7.60
C GLY A 113 -3.79 -19.12 -7.79
N PRO A 114 -2.56 -19.53 -7.46
CA PRO A 114 -1.38 -18.76 -7.82
C PRO A 114 -1.28 -18.65 -9.35
N LEU A 115 -0.91 -17.46 -9.84
CA LEU A 115 -0.45 -17.26 -11.21
C LEU A 115 0.80 -18.11 -11.50
#